data_AF-A0A1G7FTR6-F1
#
_entry.id   AF-A0A1G7FTR6-F1
#
_cell.length_a   1.000
_cell.length_b   1.000
_cell.length_c   1.000
_cell.angle_alpha   90.00
_cell.angle_beta   90.00
_cell.angle_gamma   90.00
#
_symmetry.space_group_name_H-M   'P 1'
#
loop_
_entity.id
_entity.type
_entity.pdbx_description
1 polymer ?
#
loop_
_entity_poly.entity_id
_entity_poly.type
_entity_poly.pdbx_seq_one_letter_code
_entity_poly.pdbx_strand_id
1 'polypeptide(L)'
;MIEQQGKPNKKEYYITDNGRSKLKEWIEDEKPSEPIFRDEFIIKIYSSWLSGPETTITLLKERQHFTEELEKLKNDQDADFTDYQKGYSSRYYLLSRRLAIINIELEWTDRLLKSLLAQMTGSANK
;
A
#
# COMPACT_ATOMS: atom_id res chain seq x y z
N MET A 1 32.76 9.66 -9.28
CA MET A 1 32.47 9.85 -7.84
C MET A 1 32.48 11.34 -7.59
N ILE A 2 31.54 11.86 -6.82
CA ILE A 2 31.52 13.27 -6.43
C ILE A 2 32.17 13.37 -5.05
N GLU A 3 33.23 14.17 -4.97
CA GLU A 3 33.88 14.47 -3.70
C GLU A 3 32.95 15.28 -2.82
N GLN A 4 32.88 14.91 -1.54
CA GLN A 4 32.09 15.62 -0.56
C GLN A 4 33.00 16.11 0.57
N GLN A 5 32.94 17.40 0.91
CA GLN A 5 33.69 17.91 2.04
C GLN A 5 33.11 17.37 3.35
N GLY A 6 33.95 16.73 4.17
CA GLY A 6 33.59 16.21 5.49
C GLY A 6 32.70 14.95 5.47
N LYS A 7 32.47 14.33 4.31
CA LYS A 7 31.70 13.09 4.15
C LYS A 7 32.35 12.17 3.12
N PRO A 8 32.09 10.85 3.16
CA PRO A 8 32.56 9.94 2.12
C PRO A 8 32.08 10.34 0.72
N ASN A 9 32.90 10.09 -0.30
CA ASN A 9 32.58 10.38 -1.69
C ASN A 9 31.27 9.70 -2.13
N LYS A 10 30.43 10.44 -2.85
CA LYS A 10 29.17 9.93 -3.38
C LYS A 10 29.41 9.22 -4.71
N LYS A 11 28.88 8.01 -4.86
CA LYS A 11 28.73 7.37 -6.17
C LYS A 11 27.44 7.87 -6.79
N GLU A 12 27.55 8.50 -7.96
CA GLU A 12 26.41 8.86 -8.79
C GLU A 12 26.35 7.96 -10.01
N TYR A 13 25.13 7.61 -10.39
CA TYR A 13 24.86 6.73 -11.51
C TYR A 13 24.00 7.48 -12.51
N TYR A 14 24.36 7.35 -13.78
CA TYR A 14 23.63 7.90 -14.91
C TYR A 14 23.26 6.73 -15.82
N ILE A 15 22.00 6.70 -16.27
CA ILE A 15 21.58 5.67 -17.22
C ILE A 15 22.30 5.88 -18.55
N THR A 16 22.91 4.81 -19.07
CA THR A 16 23.56 4.83 -20.39
C THR A 16 22.50 4.65 -21.48
N ASP A 17 22.86 4.94 -22.74
CA ASP A 17 21.95 4.71 -23.87
C ASP A 17 21.56 3.23 -23.99
N ASN A 18 22.52 2.33 -23.82
CA ASN A 18 22.25 0.89 -23.74
C ASN A 18 21.29 0.54 -22.58
N GLY A 19 21.42 1.20 -21.43
CA GLY A 19 20.50 1.04 -20.30
C GLY A 19 19.08 1.52 -20.63
N ARG A 20 18.94 2.63 -21.36
CA ARG A 20 17.64 3.14 -21.83
C ARG A 20 16.99 2.17 -22.82
N SER A 21 17.75 1.63 -23.77
CA SER A 21 17.26 0.64 -24.74
C SER A 21 16.74 -0.61 -24.05
N LYS A 22 17.51 -1.17 -23.09
CA LYS A 22 17.07 -2.34 -22.32
C LYS A 22 15.82 -2.08 -21.48
N LEU A 23 15.73 -0.90 -20.86
CA LEU A 23 14.54 -0.52 -20.11
C LEU A 23 13.31 -0.42 -21.01
N LYS A 24 13.48 0.10 -22.23
CA LYS A 24 12.39 0.18 -23.20
C LYS A 24 11.92 -1.21 -23.65
N GLU A 25 12.84 -2.09 -24.01
CA GLU A 25 12.57 -3.49 -24.35
C GLU A 25 11.79 -4.19 -23.22
N TRP A 26 12.22 -4.02 -21.97
CA TRP A 26 11.52 -4.56 -20.81
C TRP A 26 10.07 -4.05 -20.67
N ILE A 27 9.81 -2.77 -20.97
CA ILE A 27 8.45 -2.19 -20.89
C ILE A 27 7.54 -2.71 -22.02
N GLU A 28 8.09 -2.90 -23.21
CA GLU A 28 7.31 -3.20 -24.43
C GLU A 28 7.11 -4.70 -24.64
N ASP A 29 8.13 -5.52 -24.33
CA ASP A 29 8.20 -6.91 -24.78
C ASP A 29 8.07 -7.93 -23.64
N GLU A 30 8.37 -7.55 -22.38
CA GLU A 30 8.25 -8.45 -21.24
C GLU A 30 6.88 -8.35 -20.55
N LYS A 31 6.31 -9.52 -20.19
CA LYS A 31 5.10 -9.56 -19.37
C LYS A 31 5.45 -9.31 -17.90
N PRO A 32 4.61 -8.58 -17.16
CA PRO A 32 4.81 -8.44 -15.72
C PRO A 32 4.77 -9.83 -15.06
N SER A 33 5.65 -10.03 -14.08
CA SER A 33 5.60 -11.22 -13.24
C SER A 33 4.32 -11.24 -12.41
N GLU A 34 3.89 -12.45 -12.02
CA GLU A 34 2.76 -12.59 -11.10
C GLU A 34 3.01 -11.85 -9.79
N PRO A 35 2.03 -11.08 -9.28
CA PRO A 35 2.23 -10.32 -8.07
C PRO A 35 2.31 -11.24 -6.84
N ILE A 36 3.32 -11.02 -6.00
CA ILE A 36 3.48 -11.74 -4.73
C ILE A 36 2.91 -10.88 -3.60
N PHE A 37 1.81 -11.32 -3.02
CA PHE A 37 1.19 -10.67 -1.85
C PHE A 37 1.47 -11.49 -0.59
N ARG A 38 2.24 -10.92 0.34
CA ARG A 38 2.43 -11.46 1.69
C ARG A 38 1.91 -10.46 2.70
N ASP A 39 0.81 -10.82 3.35
CA ASP A 39 0.16 -9.98 4.34
C ASP A 39 -0.11 -10.76 5.63
N GLU A 40 0.68 -10.47 6.66
CA GLU A 40 0.59 -11.15 7.95
C GLU A 40 -0.76 -10.92 8.64
N PHE A 41 -1.38 -9.76 8.44
CA PHE A 41 -2.68 -9.45 9.01
C PHE A 41 -3.75 -10.41 8.47
N ILE A 42 -3.77 -10.66 7.14
CA ILE A 42 -4.72 -11.59 6.53
C ILE A 42 -4.50 -13.02 7.05
N ILE A 43 -3.24 -13.44 7.21
CA ILE A 43 -2.89 -14.74 7.77
C ILE A 43 -3.39 -14.86 9.23
N LYS A 44 -3.28 -13.80 10.03
CA LYS A 44 -3.78 -13.76 11.42
C LYS A 44 -5.30 -13.76 11.49
N ILE A 45 -5.99 -13.02 10.62
CA ILE A 45 -7.46 -13.04 10.51
C ILE A 45 -7.94 -14.45 10.15
N TYR A 46 -7.31 -15.10 9.16
CA TYR A 46 -7.62 -16.48 8.80
C TYR A 46 -7.44 -17.45 9.98
N SER A 47 -6.44 -17.21 10.83
CA SER A 47 -6.11 -18.08 11.97
C SER A 47 -6.84 -17.72 13.27
N SER A 48 -7.77 -16.75 13.24
CA SER A 48 -8.34 -16.18 14.46
C SER A 48 -9.29 -17.10 15.21
N TRP A 49 -9.73 -18.20 14.58
CA TRP A 49 -10.46 -19.28 15.21
C TRP A 49 -9.71 -19.93 16.39
N LEU A 50 -8.39 -19.74 16.48
CA LEU A 50 -7.56 -20.21 17.60
C LEU A 50 -7.55 -19.29 18.83
N SER A 51 -7.89 -18.01 18.69
CA SER A 51 -7.68 -16.97 19.71
C SER A 51 -8.94 -16.18 20.10
N GLY A 52 -10.08 -16.53 19.52
CA GLY A 52 -11.39 -15.97 19.86
C GLY A 52 -11.69 -14.59 19.25
N PRO A 53 -12.94 -14.11 19.40
CA PRO A 53 -13.43 -12.91 18.70
C PRO A 53 -12.68 -11.63 19.10
N GLU A 54 -12.27 -11.50 20.36
CA GLU A 54 -11.57 -10.31 20.86
C GLU A 54 -10.21 -10.09 20.18
N THR A 55 -9.50 -11.17 19.89
CA THR A 55 -8.23 -11.09 19.15
C THR A 55 -8.47 -10.58 17.73
N THR A 56 -9.54 -11.02 17.08
CA THR A 56 -9.92 -10.54 15.74
C THR A 56 -10.26 -9.05 15.78
N ILE A 57 -10.99 -8.59 16.80
CA ILE A 57 -11.34 -7.18 16.99
C ILE A 57 -10.09 -6.31 17.17
N THR A 58 -9.13 -6.75 17.99
CA THR A 58 -7.87 -6.03 18.18
C THR A 58 -7.09 -5.91 16.87
N LEU A 59 -6.94 -7.00 16.12
CA LEU A 59 -6.27 -6.98 14.82
C LEU A 59 -6.94 -6.02 13.83
N LEU A 60 -8.28 -6.02 13.78
CA LEU A 60 -9.05 -5.12 12.90
C LEU A 60 -8.85 -3.65 13.27
N LYS A 61 -8.83 -3.33 14.57
CA LYS A 61 -8.56 -1.96 15.06
C LYS A 61 -7.14 -1.52 14.74
N GLU A 62 -6.15 -2.39 14.92
CA GLU A 62 -4.77 -2.09 14.53
C GLU A 62 -4.66 -1.76 13.05
N ARG A 63 -5.41 -2.45 12.18
CA ARG A 63 -5.45 -2.19 10.73
C ARG A 63 -6.01 -0.81 10.36
N GLN A 64 -6.75 -0.15 11.26
CA GLN A 64 -7.27 1.20 11.03
C GLN A 64 -6.18 2.28 10.99
N HIS A 65 -4.93 1.99 11.38
CA HIS A 65 -3.79 2.90 11.20
C HIS A 65 -3.60 3.36 9.73
N PHE A 66 -4.08 2.58 8.75
CA PHE A 66 -4.11 3.01 7.35
C PHE A 66 -4.93 4.27 7.09
N THR A 67 -5.78 4.69 8.03
CA THR A 67 -6.46 6.00 7.98
C THR A 67 -5.45 7.13 8.00
N GLU A 68 -4.37 7.02 8.79
CA GLU A 68 -3.30 8.03 8.81
C GLU A 68 -2.50 8.04 7.51
N GLU A 69 -2.27 6.87 6.91
CA GLU A 69 -1.62 6.77 5.60
C GLU A 69 -2.50 7.39 4.49
N LEU A 70 -3.81 7.14 4.53
CA LEU A 70 -4.77 7.73 3.61
C LEU A 70 -4.75 9.26 3.68
N GLU A 71 -4.79 9.82 4.89
CA GLU A 71 -4.77 11.27 5.08
C GLU A 71 -3.43 11.88 4.67
N LYS A 72 -2.30 11.19 4.90
CA LYS A 72 -1.00 11.62 4.36
C LYS A 72 -1.01 11.68 2.84
N LEU A 73 -1.50 10.64 2.17
CA LEU A 73 -1.54 10.57 0.71
C LEU A 73 -2.49 11.59 0.08
N LYS A 74 -3.62 11.91 0.72
CA LYS A 74 -4.56 12.95 0.25
C LYS A 74 -3.99 14.36 0.40
N ASN A 75 -3.23 14.61 1.47
CA ASN A 75 -2.68 15.93 1.79
C ASN A 75 -1.26 16.14 1.26
N ASP A 76 -0.70 15.14 0.58
CA ASP A 76 0.62 15.23 -0.04
C ASP A 76 0.57 16.25 -1.19
N GLN A 77 1.21 17.40 -0.99
CA GLN A 77 1.29 18.48 -1.97
C GLN A 77 2.29 18.18 -3.09
N ASP A 78 3.21 17.24 -2.85
CA ASP A 78 4.20 16.77 -3.83
C ASP A 78 3.67 15.59 -4.65
N ALA A 79 2.54 15.01 -4.25
CA ALA A 79 1.79 14.06 -5.05
C ALA A 79 1.23 14.77 -6.29
N ASP A 80 1.99 14.75 -7.38
CA ASP A 80 1.59 15.33 -8.67
C ASP A 80 0.47 14.50 -9.30
N PHE A 81 -0.77 14.75 -8.87
CA PHE A 81 -1.97 14.22 -9.53
C PHE A 81 -2.27 14.93 -10.86
N THR A 82 -1.50 15.95 -11.22
CA THR A 82 -1.66 16.75 -12.46
C THR A 82 -0.77 16.26 -13.62
N ASP A 83 0.09 15.28 -13.37
CA ASP A 83 1.03 14.65 -14.33
C ASP A 83 0.32 13.98 -15.53
N TYR A 84 -1.01 13.82 -15.47
CA TYR A 84 -1.85 13.40 -16.60
C TYR A 84 -1.72 14.36 -17.81
N GLN A 85 -1.58 15.67 -17.56
CA GLN A 85 -1.47 16.67 -18.63
C GLN A 85 -0.05 16.80 -19.22
N LYS A 86 0.97 16.24 -18.57
CA LYS A 86 2.39 16.34 -18.98
C LYS A 86 2.90 15.10 -19.74
N GLY A 87 2.02 14.15 -20.03
CA GLY A 87 2.38 12.91 -20.75
C GLY A 87 3.02 11.82 -19.88
N TYR A 88 3.14 12.04 -18.56
CA TYR A 88 3.65 11.05 -17.61
C TYR A 88 2.57 10.69 -16.57
N SER A 89 1.57 9.94 -17.00
CA SER A 89 0.44 9.54 -16.15
C SER A 89 0.77 8.41 -15.16
N SER A 90 1.98 7.86 -15.18
CA SER A 90 2.35 6.65 -14.42
C SER A 90 2.31 6.87 -12.90
N ARG A 91 2.78 8.02 -12.40
CA ARG A 91 2.72 8.35 -10.97
C ARG A 91 1.30 8.52 -10.47
N TYR A 92 0.47 9.23 -11.24
CA TYR A 92 -0.96 9.35 -10.96
C TYR A 92 -1.63 7.97 -10.88
N TYR A 93 -1.35 7.05 -11.81
CA TYR A 93 -1.92 5.69 -11.78
C TYR A 93 -1.50 4.89 -10.54
N LEU A 94 -0.24 5.00 -10.12
CA LEU A 94 0.25 4.32 -8.93
C LEU A 94 -0.39 4.86 -7.65
N LEU A 95 -0.49 6.19 -7.52
CA LEU A 95 -1.08 6.84 -6.35
C LEU A 95 -2.58 6.60 -6.26
N SER A 96 -3.32 6.76 -7.36
CA SER A 96 -4.76 6.48 -7.42
C SER A 96 -5.05 5.02 -7.09
N ARG A 97 -4.25 4.07 -7.59
CA ARG A 97 -4.35 2.65 -7.20
C ARG A 97 -4.11 2.45 -5.71
N ARG A 98 -3.09 3.09 -5.13
CA ARG A 98 -2.80 2.97 -3.68
C ARG A 98 -3.96 3.51 -2.84
N LEU A 99 -4.50 4.67 -3.20
CA LEU A 99 -5.67 5.25 -2.55
C LEU A 99 -6.89 4.32 -2.61
N ALA A 100 -7.17 3.75 -3.78
CA ALA A 100 -8.27 2.81 -3.96
C ALA A 100 -8.14 1.58 -3.04
N ILE A 101 -6.93 1.00 -2.97
CA ILE A 101 -6.66 -0.16 -2.10
C ILE A 101 -6.87 0.19 -0.63
N ILE A 102 -6.32 1.31 -0.16
CA ILE A 102 -6.46 1.72 1.24
C ILE A 102 -7.94 1.96 1.59
N ASN A 103 -8.70 2.62 0.72
CA ASN A 103 -10.12 2.87 0.95
C ASN A 103 -10.92 1.56 1.07
N ILE A 104 -10.68 0.61 0.16
CA ILE A 104 -11.35 -0.70 0.18
C ILE A 104 -11.00 -1.47 1.47
N GLU A 105 -9.73 -1.44 1.88
CA GLU A 105 -9.26 -2.11 3.09
C GLU A 105 -9.93 -1.52 4.35
N LEU A 106 -9.97 -0.19 4.47
CA LEU A 106 -10.61 0.51 5.59
C LEU A 106 -12.12 0.25 5.63
N GLU A 107 -12.80 0.29 4.48
CA GLU A 107 -14.23 0.01 4.42
C GLU A 107 -14.53 -1.45 4.81
N TRP A 108 -13.73 -2.39 4.31
CA TRP A 108 -13.91 -3.81 4.64
C TRP A 108 -13.67 -4.10 6.12
N THR A 109 -12.59 -3.56 6.70
CA THR A 109 -12.27 -3.76 8.12
C THR A 109 -13.33 -3.15 9.05
N ASP A 110 -13.84 -1.95 8.74
CA ASP A 110 -14.93 -1.30 9.49
C ASP A 110 -16.24 -2.12 9.43
N ARG A 111 -16.63 -2.60 8.25
CA ARG A 111 -17.82 -3.46 8.10
C ARG A 111 -17.69 -4.76 8.89
N LEU A 112 -16.53 -5.41 8.81
CA LEU A 112 -16.27 -6.65 9.54
C LEU A 112 -16.31 -6.42 11.06
N LEU A 113 -15.67 -5.36 11.55
CA LEU A 113 -15.69 -4.98 12.96
C LEU A 113 -17.12 -4.75 13.48
N LYS A 114 -17.94 -3.99 12.73
CA LYS A 114 -19.35 -3.76 13.07
C LYS A 114 -20.14 -5.07 13.18
N SER A 115 -19.92 -6.01 12.25
CA SER A 115 -20.61 -7.30 12.26
C SER A 115 -20.23 -8.16 13.47
N LEU A 116 -18.95 -8.19 13.85
CA LEU A 116 -18.46 -8.94 15.00
C LEU A 116 -19.01 -8.38 16.32
N LEU A 117 -19.00 -7.05 16.47
CA LEU A 117 -19.55 -6.39 17.65
C LEU A 117 -21.05 -6.66 17.81
N ALA A 118 -21.82 -6.65 16.71
CA ALA A 118 -23.25 -6.95 16.74
C ALA A 118 -23.55 -8.41 17.14
N GLN A 119 -22.71 -9.36 16.72
CA GLN A 119 -22.85 -10.77 17.11
C GLN A 119 -22.60 -10.96 18.62
N MET A 120 -21.63 -10.23 19.17
CA MET A 120 -21.30 -10.31 20.59
C MET A 120 -22.39 -9.70 21.49
N THR A 121 -22.99 -8.57 21.10
CA THR A 121 -24.10 -7.97 21.85
C THR A 121 -25.38 -8.79 21.75
N GLY A 122 -25.62 -9.46 20.62
CA GLY A 122 -26.74 -10.40 20.45
C GLY A 122 -26.59 -11.70 21.26
N SER A 123 -25.36 -12.15 21.51
CA SER A 123 -25.11 -13.36 22.31
C SER A 123 -25.20 -13.14 23.82
N ALA A 124 -25.19 -11.88 24.29
CA ALA A 124 -25.32 -11.54 25.72
C ALA A 124 -26.78 -11.47 26.22
N ASN A 125 -27.76 -11.60 25.31
CA ASN A 125 -29.20 -11.51 25.59
C ASN A 125 -29.93 -12.87 25.44
N LYS A 126 -29.19 -13.98 25.51
CA LYS A 126 -29.72 -15.35 25.41
C LYS A 126 -29.24 -16.22 26.57
#